data_AF-A0A7M1AW13-F1
#
_entry.id   AF-A0A7M1AW13-F1
#
_cell.length_a   1.000
_cell.length_b   1.000
_cell.length_c   1.000
_cell.angle_alpha   90.00
_cell.angle_beta   90.00
_cell.angle_gamma   90.00
#
_symmetry.space_group_name_H-M   'P 1'
#
loop_
_entity.id
_entity.type
_entity.pdbx_description
1 polymer ?
#
loop_
_entity_poly.entity_id
_entity_poly.type
_entity_poly.pdbx_seq_one_letter_code
_entity_poly.pdbx_strand_id
1 'polypeptide(L)'
;MKKVLLSFILLVGNLLASEVNLQTPSNTLQSYYDAISEGDISALKQIMTPQSYDTDIQVYALSLAFQNKEFHKNLKLYKTSPEAKRIVENGVKKKLQNRGKRTIIIKSELNLGSDRVAVRFTENSKKKQLYFRKIQQVWILDYLAGRNLKR
;
A
#
# COMPACT_ATOMS: atom_id res chain seq x y z
N MET A 1 47.09 20.12 -28.49
CA MET A 1 45.85 20.49 -27.77
C MET A 1 45.23 19.22 -27.18
N LYS A 2 45.37 19.01 -25.87
CA LYS A 2 44.86 17.82 -25.17
C LYS A 2 43.38 18.04 -24.82
N LYS A 3 42.49 17.26 -25.44
CA LYS A 3 41.06 17.22 -25.07
C LYS A 3 40.93 16.35 -23.81
N VAL A 4 40.66 16.99 -22.67
CA VAL A 4 40.28 16.31 -21.44
C VAL A 4 38.79 15.96 -21.57
N LEU A 5 38.47 14.68 -21.74
CA LEU A 5 37.10 14.19 -21.61
C LEU A 5 36.71 14.24 -20.13
N LEU A 6 35.79 15.13 -19.77
CA LEU A 6 35.08 15.06 -18.50
C LEU A 6 34.12 13.86 -18.56
N SER A 7 34.46 12.79 -17.86
CA SER A 7 33.51 11.71 -17.56
C SER A 7 32.61 12.16 -16.40
N PHE A 8 31.42 12.65 -16.72
CA PHE A 8 30.34 12.82 -15.75
C PHE A 8 29.80 11.43 -15.37
N ILE A 9 30.23 10.90 -14.22
CA ILE A 9 29.58 9.74 -13.61
C ILE A 9 28.34 10.27 -12.89
N LEU A 10 27.20 10.25 -13.59
CA LEU A 10 25.88 10.37 -12.96
C LEU A 10 25.60 9.07 -12.23
N LEU A 11 25.95 9.03 -10.94
CA LEU A 11 25.48 8.02 -10.01
C LEU A 11 23.99 8.30 -9.74
N VAL A 12 23.12 7.93 -10.67
CA VAL A 12 21.67 7.91 -10.42
C VAL A 12 21.43 6.79 -9.41
N GLY A 13 21.25 7.19 -8.15
CA GLY A 13 20.74 6.29 -7.12
C GLY A 13 19.38 5.77 -7.57
N ASN A 14 19.36 4.55 -8.09
CA ASN A 14 18.14 3.78 -8.28
C ASN A 14 17.52 3.50 -6.91
N LEU A 15 16.74 4.46 -6.39
CA LEU A 15 15.62 4.13 -5.53
C LEU A 15 14.60 3.45 -6.45
N LEU A 16 14.65 2.13 -6.50
CA LEU A 16 13.64 1.27 -7.10
C LEU A 16 12.33 1.46 -6.30
N ALA A 17 11.61 2.55 -6.54
CA ALA A 17 10.20 2.60 -6.21
C ALA A 17 9.49 1.70 -7.21
N SER A 18 8.85 0.63 -6.75
CA SER A 18 8.04 -0.21 -7.62
C SER A 18 7.01 0.64 -8.38
N GLU A 19 6.95 0.46 -9.70
CA GLU A 19 6.04 1.23 -10.55
C GLU A 19 4.59 0.89 -10.19
N VAL A 20 3.84 1.91 -9.78
CA VAL A 20 2.43 1.74 -9.38
C VAL A 20 1.56 1.60 -10.62
N ASN A 21 1.01 0.41 -10.85
CA ASN A 21 0.13 0.11 -11.98
C ASN A 21 -1.33 -0.06 -11.51
N LEU A 22 -2.18 0.92 -11.84
CA LEU A 22 -3.58 1.00 -11.40
C LEU A 22 -4.60 0.74 -12.52
N GLN A 23 -4.17 0.16 -13.64
CA GLN A 23 -5.01 0.02 -14.84
C GLN A 23 -6.11 -1.05 -14.71
N THR A 24 -5.86 -2.08 -13.89
CA THR A 24 -6.81 -3.16 -13.64
C THR A 24 -6.83 -3.51 -12.14
N PRO A 25 -7.91 -4.10 -11.60
CA PRO A 25 -7.95 -4.53 -10.21
C PRO A 25 -6.80 -5.48 -9.85
N SER A 26 -6.48 -6.42 -10.74
CA SER A 26 -5.32 -7.32 -10.61
C SER A 26 -3.98 -6.59 -10.55
N ASN A 27 -3.74 -5.60 -11.42
CA ASN A 27 -2.50 -4.82 -11.38
C ASN A 27 -2.41 -3.96 -10.12
N THR A 28 -3.53 -3.39 -9.66
CA THR A 28 -3.60 -2.65 -8.40
C THR A 28 -3.30 -3.56 -7.22
N LEU A 29 -3.81 -4.79 -7.21
CA LEU A 29 -3.52 -5.79 -6.18
C LEU A 29 -2.02 -6.14 -6.15
N GLN A 30 -1.40 -6.33 -7.31
CA GLN A 30 0.04 -6.61 -7.39
C GLN A 30 0.86 -5.43 -6.85
N SER A 31 0.56 -4.21 -7.32
CA SER A 31 1.20 -2.98 -6.86
C SER A 31 1.04 -2.79 -5.34
N TYR A 32 -0.13 -3.13 -4.79
CA TYR A 32 -0.36 -3.09 -3.34
C TYR A 32 0.59 -4.02 -2.60
N TYR A 33 0.73 -5.27 -3.03
CA TYR A 33 1.59 -6.24 -2.35
C TYR A 33 3.09 -5.95 -2.53
N ASP A 34 3.50 -5.38 -3.66
CA ASP A 34 4.87 -4.91 -3.85
C ASP A 34 5.18 -3.73 -2.92
N ALA A 35 4.28 -2.73 -2.85
CA ALA A 35 4.40 -1.61 -1.90
C ALA A 35 4.44 -2.07 -0.44
N ILE A 36 3.61 -3.05 -0.06
CA ILE A 36 3.64 -3.68 1.27
C ILE A 36 4.97 -4.39 1.52
N SER A 37 5.55 -5.06 0.52
CA SER A 37 6.83 -5.77 0.66
C SER A 37 8.01 -4.82 0.84
N GLU A 38 7.95 -3.64 0.22
CA GLU A 38 9.00 -2.62 0.26
C GLU A 38 8.84 -1.62 1.42
N GLY A 39 7.66 -1.62 2.06
CA GLY A 39 7.27 -0.59 3.01
C GLY A 39 7.12 0.79 2.36
N ASP A 40 6.70 0.84 1.09
CA ASP A 40 6.50 2.09 0.36
C ASP A 40 5.16 2.75 0.76
N ILE A 41 5.24 3.58 1.79
CA ILE A 41 4.11 4.36 2.29
C ILE A 41 3.54 5.31 1.23
N SER A 42 4.37 5.85 0.34
CA SER A 42 3.92 6.77 -0.69
C SER A 42 3.07 6.04 -1.73
N ALA A 43 3.53 4.88 -2.20
CA ALA A 43 2.77 4.02 -3.11
C ALA A 43 1.45 3.58 -2.47
N LEU A 44 1.43 3.17 -1.19
CA LEU A 44 0.19 2.79 -0.50
C LEU A 44 -0.85 3.92 -0.47
N LYS A 45 -0.42 5.18 -0.31
CA LYS A 45 -1.33 6.34 -0.36
C LYS A 45 -1.94 6.56 -1.76
N GLN A 46 -1.22 6.19 -2.82
CA GLN A 46 -1.73 6.30 -4.20
C GLN A 46 -2.66 5.13 -4.55
N ILE A 47 -2.36 3.94 -4.05
CA ILE A 47 -3.07 2.69 -4.36
C ILE A 47 -4.42 2.61 -3.64
N MET A 48 -4.58 3.28 -2.48
CA MET A 48 -5.71 3.09 -1.58
C MET A 48 -6.54 4.37 -1.42
N THR A 49 -7.84 4.25 -1.12
CA THR A 49 -8.60 5.39 -0.59
C THR A 49 -7.99 5.86 0.74
N PRO A 50 -8.07 7.16 1.09
CA PRO A 50 -7.53 7.67 2.35
C PRO A 50 -8.02 6.88 3.59
N GLN A 51 -9.31 6.49 3.58
CA GLN A 51 -9.89 5.71 4.67
C GLN A 51 -9.35 4.27 4.73
N SER A 52 -9.17 3.61 3.58
CA SER A 52 -8.61 2.25 3.55
C SER A 52 -7.13 2.26 3.94
N TYR A 53 -6.39 3.25 3.46
CA TYR A 53 -5.00 3.51 3.85
C TYR A 53 -4.88 3.67 5.36
N ASP A 54 -5.64 4.60 5.96
CA ASP A 54 -5.59 4.84 7.40
C ASP A 54 -5.97 3.60 8.22
N THR A 55 -6.90 2.78 7.71
CA THR A 55 -7.28 1.51 8.35
C THR A 55 -6.10 0.53 8.33
N ASP A 56 -5.44 0.36 7.19
CA ASP A 56 -4.28 -0.54 7.06
C ASP A 56 -3.12 -0.11 7.95
N ILE A 57 -2.77 1.18 7.94
CA ILE A 57 -1.69 1.71 8.78
C ILE A 57 -1.98 1.43 10.25
N GLN A 58 -3.20 1.67 10.72
CA GLN A 58 -3.58 1.38 12.10
C GLN A 58 -3.49 -0.12 12.41
N VAL A 59 -3.95 -1.00 11.50
CA VAL A 59 -3.86 -2.46 11.69
C VAL A 59 -2.40 -2.92 11.84
N TYR A 60 -1.48 -2.45 10.99
CA TYR A 60 -0.06 -2.79 11.14
C TYR A 60 0.55 -2.19 12.42
N ALA A 61 0.16 -0.95 12.75
CA ALA A 61 0.65 -0.21 13.91
C ALA A 61 0.25 -0.84 15.24
N LEU A 62 -0.91 -1.51 15.33
CA LEU A 62 -1.39 -2.15 16.57
C LEU A 62 -0.34 -3.10 17.16
N SER A 63 0.28 -3.93 16.33
CA SER A 63 1.33 -4.86 16.78
C SER A 63 2.56 -4.17 17.37
N LEU A 64 2.92 -2.98 16.87
CA LEU A 64 4.03 -2.18 17.38
C LEU A 64 3.64 -1.50 18.70
N ALA A 65 2.39 -1.03 18.78
CA ALA A 65 1.85 -0.38 19.97
C ALA A 65 1.76 -1.31 21.19
N PHE A 66 1.62 -2.63 20.98
CA PHE A 66 1.67 -3.60 22.09
C PHE A 66 3.05 -3.71 22.74
N GLN A 67 4.11 -3.47 21.97
CA GLN A 67 5.49 -3.61 22.44
C GLN A 67 6.09 -2.29 22.93
N ASN A 68 5.50 -1.15 22.57
CA ASN A 68 6.02 0.18 22.88
C ASN A 68 4.90 1.14 23.32
N LYS A 69 4.91 1.51 24.60
CA LYS A 69 3.92 2.42 25.21
C LYS A 69 3.95 3.83 24.62
N GLU A 70 5.11 4.32 24.23
CA GLU A 70 5.24 5.63 23.56
C GLU A 70 4.68 5.58 22.13
N PHE A 71 4.95 4.50 21.40
CA PHE A 71 4.34 4.27 20.10
C PHE A 71 2.81 4.18 20.20
N HIS A 72 2.29 3.54 21.25
CA HIS A 72 0.86 3.50 21.54
C HIS A 72 0.26 4.90 21.72
N LYS A 73 0.96 5.82 22.42
CA LYS A 73 0.50 7.22 22.55
C LYS A 73 0.41 7.90 21.19
N ASN A 74 1.42 7.73 20.34
CA ASN A 74 1.41 8.26 18.98
C ASN A 74 0.28 7.67 18.14
N LEU A 75 0.01 6.37 18.24
CA LEU A 75 -1.09 5.72 17.53
C LEU A 75 -2.46 6.32 17.90
N LYS A 76 -2.68 6.68 19.17
CA LYS A 76 -3.92 7.35 19.61
C LYS A 76 -4.12 8.73 18.96
N LEU A 77 -3.03 9.41 18.61
CA LEU A 77 -3.03 10.75 18.00
C LEU A 77 -2.89 10.71 16.47
N TYR A 78 -2.85 9.52 15.86
CA TYR A 78 -2.55 9.31 14.44
C TYR A 78 -3.41 10.18 13.49
N LYS A 79 -4.70 10.34 13.81
CA LYS A 79 -5.64 11.09 12.95
C LYS A 79 -5.63 12.60 13.20
N THR A 80 -5.08 13.05 14.33
CA THR A 80 -5.23 14.43 14.82
C THR A 80 -3.91 15.18 14.94
N SER A 81 -2.77 14.49 14.90
CA SER A 81 -1.44 15.10 14.94
C SER A 81 -0.61 14.68 13.71
N PRO A 82 -0.17 15.63 12.87
CA PRO A 82 0.72 15.35 11.75
C PRO A 82 2.04 14.70 12.18
N GLU A 83 2.56 15.09 13.34
CA GLU A 83 3.78 14.50 13.90
C GLU A 83 3.55 13.04 14.29
N ALA A 84 2.46 12.76 15.01
CA ALA A 84 2.10 11.41 15.41
C ALA A 84 1.87 10.52 14.18
N LYS A 85 1.20 11.05 13.14
CA LYS A 85 1.02 10.39 11.85
C LYS A 85 2.36 9.98 11.24
N ARG A 86 3.33 10.89 11.17
CA ARG A 86 4.68 10.62 10.65
C ARG A 86 5.41 9.53 11.45
N ILE A 87 5.31 9.56 12.78
CA ILE A 87 5.94 8.55 13.66
C ILE A 87 5.33 7.17 13.41
N VAL A 88 4.00 7.08 13.35
CA VAL A 88 3.28 5.83 13.10
C VAL A 88 3.59 5.28 11.70
N GLU A 89 3.53 6.11 10.66
CA GLU A 89 3.86 5.71 9.29
C GLU A 89 5.30 5.19 9.19
N ASN A 90 6.26 5.84 9.85
CA ASN A 90 7.65 5.37 9.89
C ASN A 90 7.81 4.03 10.64
N GLY A 91 7.08 3.83 11.73
CA GLY A 91 7.06 2.55 12.44
C GLY A 91 6.50 1.43 11.57
N VAL A 92 5.39 1.69 10.88
CA VAL A 92 4.76 0.76 9.94
C VAL A 92 5.68 0.45 8.76
N LYS A 93 6.32 1.46 8.16
CA LYS A 93 7.33 1.27 7.10
C LYS A 93 8.39 0.25 7.51
N LYS A 94 9.04 0.45 8.65
CA LYS A 94 10.07 -0.46 9.17
C LYS A 94 9.52 -1.87 9.41
N LYS A 95 8.30 -1.98 9.94
CA LYS A 95 7.63 -3.26 10.15
C LYS A 95 7.39 -4.00 8.83
N LEU A 96 6.92 -3.28 7.82
CA LEU A 96 6.58 -3.84 6.50
C LEU A 96 7.84 -4.34 5.78
N GLN A 97 8.93 -3.57 5.83
CA GLN A 97 10.24 -3.97 5.28
C GLN A 97 10.75 -5.30 5.86
N ASN A 98 10.43 -5.59 7.12
CA ASN A 98 10.83 -6.82 7.80
C ASN A 98 9.88 -8.02 7.55
N ARG A 99 8.75 -7.82 6.87
CA ARG A 99 7.71 -8.85 6.70
C ARG A 99 8.06 -9.91 5.65
N GLY A 100 8.97 -9.59 4.73
CA GLY A 100 9.33 -10.41 3.57
C GLY A 100 8.25 -10.44 2.48
N LYS A 101 8.65 -10.81 1.26
CA LYS A 101 7.76 -10.90 0.10
C LYS A 101 6.71 -11.99 0.29
N ARG A 102 5.50 -11.74 -0.21
CA ARG A 102 4.37 -12.69 -0.17
C ARG A 102 4.11 -13.24 -1.57
N THR A 103 3.72 -14.50 -1.65
CA THR A 103 3.28 -15.11 -2.92
C THR A 103 1.79 -14.85 -3.09
N ILE A 104 1.44 -14.13 -4.16
CA ILE A 104 0.06 -13.78 -4.52
C ILE A 104 -0.32 -14.53 -5.79
N ILE A 105 -1.44 -15.26 -5.75
CA ILE A 105 -2.02 -15.91 -6.93
C ILE A 105 -3.47 -15.48 -7.05
N ILE A 106 -3.77 -14.72 -8.09
CA ILE A 106 -5.13 -14.27 -8.40
C ILE A 106 -5.96 -15.46 -8.84
N LYS A 107 -7.20 -15.53 -8.34
CA LYS A 107 -8.13 -16.64 -8.61
C LYS A 107 -9.31 -16.19 -9.46
N SER A 108 -9.88 -15.04 -9.16
CA SER A 108 -11.02 -14.50 -9.92
C SER A 108 -11.26 -13.02 -9.60
N GLU A 109 -11.85 -12.30 -10.54
CA GLU A 109 -12.44 -10.99 -10.33
C GLU A 109 -13.97 -11.10 -10.40
N LEU A 110 -14.67 -10.47 -9.45
CA LEU A 110 -16.13 -10.43 -9.39
C LEU A 110 -16.59 -8.97 -9.49
N ASN A 111 -17.31 -8.65 -10.56
CA ASN A 111 -17.92 -7.33 -10.73
C ASN A 111 -19.05 -7.12 -9.71
N LEU A 112 -18.99 -6.01 -8.98
CA LEU A 112 -19.99 -5.59 -7.97
C LEU A 112 -20.77 -4.34 -8.41
N GLY A 113 -20.78 -4.08 -9.72
CA GLY A 113 -21.30 -2.87 -10.35
C GLY A 113 -20.41 -2.44 -11.51
N SER A 114 -20.66 -1.25 -12.04
CA SER A 114 -19.88 -0.67 -13.14
C SER A 114 -18.52 -0.14 -12.72
N ASP A 115 -18.33 0.13 -11.43
CA ASP A 115 -17.17 0.82 -10.86
C ASP A 115 -16.52 0.07 -9.69
N ARG A 116 -16.95 -1.17 -9.40
CA ARG A 116 -16.48 -1.94 -8.23
C ARG A 116 -16.19 -3.38 -8.59
N VAL A 117 -15.07 -3.89 -8.07
CA VAL A 117 -14.63 -5.27 -8.28
C VAL A 117 -14.13 -5.86 -6.95
N ALA A 118 -14.49 -7.12 -6.69
CA ALA A 118 -13.81 -7.93 -5.69
C ALA A 118 -12.78 -8.83 -6.38
N VAL A 119 -11.51 -8.75 -5.99
CA VAL A 119 -10.47 -9.67 -6.44
C VAL A 119 -10.27 -10.73 -5.38
N ARG A 120 -10.50 -12.00 -5.73
CA ARG A 120 -10.22 -13.17 -4.90
C ARG A 120 -8.86 -13.73 -5.29
N PHE A 121 -8.03 -14.02 -4.30
CA PHE A 121 -6.66 -14.48 -4.50
C PHE A 121 -6.21 -15.36 -3.33
N THR A 122 -5.01 -15.93 -3.44
CA THR A 122 -4.34 -16.57 -2.32
C THR A 122 -3.07 -15.83 -1.95
N GLU A 123 -2.90 -15.50 -0.67
CA GLU A 123 -1.65 -15.00 -0.08
C GLU A 123 -1.00 -16.15 0.69
N ASN A 124 0.17 -16.63 0.25
CA ASN A 124 0.85 -17.78 0.84
C ASN A 124 -0.14 -18.96 1.06
N SER A 125 -0.85 -19.33 0.00
CA SER A 125 -1.89 -20.39 -0.03
C SER A 125 -3.16 -20.12 0.80
N LYS A 126 -3.26 -19.01 1.53
CA LYS A 126 -4.48 -18.64 2.26
C LYS A 126 -5.40 -17.82 1.37
N LYS A 127 -6.67 -18.23 1.26
CA LYS A 127 -7.70 -17.51 0.49
C LYS A 127 -7.94 -16.12 1.10
N LYS A 128 -7.98 -15.11 0.25
CA LYS A 128 -8.20 -13.69 0.58
C LYS A 128 -9.10 -13.06 -0.48
N GLN A 129 -9.68 -11.92 -0.11
CA GLN A 129 -10.46 -11.09 -1.01
C GLN A 129 -10.21 -9.63 -0.65
N LEU A 130 -9.94 -8.81 -1.68
CA LEU A 130 -9.86 -7.36 -1.56
C LEU A 130 -10.85 -6.72 -2.54
N TYR A 131 -11.24 -5.49 -2.23
CA TYR A 131 -12.22 -4.74 -3.00
C TYR A 131 -11.59 -3.49 -3.60
N PHE A 132 -11.99 -3.20 -4.82
CA PHE A 132 -11.45 -2.13 -5.64
C PHE A 132 -12.58 -1.27 -6.18
N ARG A 133 -12.31 0.02 -6.33
CA ARG A 133 -13.21 0.99 -6.95
C ARG A 133 -12.49 1.71 -8.08
N LYS A 134 -13.21 1.97 -9.17
CA LYS A 134 -12.73 2.82 -10.26
C LYS A 134 -13.00 4.30 -9.93
N ILE A 135 -11.95 5.12 -9.90
CA ILE A 135 -12.05 6.59 -9.73
C ILE A 135 -11.37 7.26 -10.92
N GLN A 136 -12.13 8.08 -11.65
CA GLN A 136 -11.73 8.89 -12.82
C GLN A 136 -11.18 8.12 -14.04
N GLN A 137 -10.36 7.09 -13.86
CA GLN A 137 -10.05 6.01 -14.81
C GLN A 137 -9.19 4.90 -14.17
N VAL A 138 -8.70 5.09 -12.95
CA VAL A 138 -7.80 4.16 -12.26
C VAL A 138 -8.55 3.31 -11.23
N TRP A 139 -8.05 2.10 -10.98
CA TRP A 139 -8.54 1.22 -9.94
C TRP A 139 -7.74 1.41 -8.66
N ILE A 140 -8.43 1.70 -7.56
CA ILE A 140 -7.85 1.85 -6.24
C ILE A 140 -8.46 0.86 -5.26
N LEU A 141 -7.70 0.47 -4.25
CA LEU A 141 -8.17 -0.38 -3.17
C LEU A 141 -9.09 0.41 -2.24
N ASP A 142 -10.30 -0.12 -2.05
CA ASP A 142 -11.33 0.47 -1.21
C ASP A 142 -12.05 -0.62 -0.40
N TYR A 143 -11.72 -0.76 0.89
CA TYR A 143 -12.37 -1.74 1.77
C TYR A 143 -13.88 -1.56 1.90
N LEU A 144 -14.40 -0.37 1.59
CA LEU A 144 -15.84 -0.11 1.62
C LEU A 144 -16.56 -0.50 0.34
N ALA A 145 -15.84 -0.71 -0.78
CA ALA A 145 -16.46 -1.04 -2.07
C ALA A 145 -17.22 -2.39 -2.05
N GLY A 146 -16.87 -3.30 -1.14
CA GLY A 146 -17.58 -4.56 -0.93
C GLY A 146 -18.90 -4.46 -0.17
N ARG A 147 -19.26 -3.28 0.36
CA ARG A 147 -20.52 -3.10 1.09
C ARG A 147 -21.66 -2.92 0.09
N ASN A 148 -22.79 -3.59 0.36
CA ASN A 148 -24.04 -3.28 -0.30
C ASN A 148 -24.48 -1.88 0.14
N LEU A 149 -24.25 -0.89 -0.72
CA LEU A 149 -24.94 0.39 -0.62
C LEU A 149 -26.38 0.08 -1.01
N LYS A 150 -27.27 -0.09 -0.02
CA LYS A 150 -28.71 -0.05 -0.30
C LYS A 150 -28.95 1.28 -1.02
N ARG A 151 -29.34 1.20 -2.29
CA ARG A 151 -29.93 2.33 -3.00
C ARG A 151 -31.35 2.53 -2.49
#